data_AF-A0A7G3L4Q6-F1
#
_entry.id   AF-A0A7G3L4Q6-F1
#
_cell.length_a   1.000
_cell.length_b   1.000
_cell.length_c   1.000
_cell.angle_alpha   90.00
_cell.angle_beta   90.00
_cell.angle_gamma   90.00
#
_symmetry.space_group_name_H-M   'P 1'
#
loop_
_entity.id
_entity.type
_entity.pdbx_description
1 polymer ?
#
loop_
_entity_poly.entity_id
_entity_poly.type
_entity_poly.pdbx_seq_one_letter_code
_entity_poly.pdbx_strand_id
1 'polypeptide(L)'
;MPVAILIASFLFLNEKTNSIQITGLIIALASLSFILITEARERTESQWTGVIALSSAVIIHAIVYTQCKKRCCKVSVISFNALPCFIAGVILSLVGSIFERPQLSALSLHSTLATMYLGCFAGVFGILCYFSLQKRASAFQASLVFLIFPLIAVSLESYIYGKTISTYSILLIIPLVIGILITLIPKKTVVDKNKMNS
;
A
#
# COMPACT_ATOMS: atom_id res chain seq x y z
N MET A 1 2.70 -1.98 4.84
CA MET A 1 2.35 -2.92 3.74
C MET A 1 3.55 -3.64 3.12
N PRO A 2 4.63 -2.98 2.64
CA PRO A 2 5.69 -3.67 1.89
C PRO A 2 6.41 -4.79 2.65
N VAL A 3 6.64 -4.61 3.96
CA VAL A 3 7.24 -5.65 4.83
C VAL A 3 6.36 -6.88 4.94
N ALA A 4 5.05 -6.69 5.15
CA ALA A 4 4.11 -7.80 5.25
C ALA A 4 4.00 -8.55 3.90
N ILE A 5 3.98 -7.81 2.79
CA ILE A 5 3.96 -8.41 1.45
C ILE A 5 5.27 -9.14 1.16
N LEU A 6 6.42 -8.62 1.58
CA LEU A 6 7.71 -9.31 1.48
C LEU A 6 7.68 -10.67 2.17
N ILE A 7 7.22 -10.72 3.43
CA ILE A 7 7.12 -11.95 4.23
C ILE A 7 6.15 -12.93 3.55
N ALA A 8 4.97 -12.45 3.14
CA ALA A 8 3.99 -13.29 2.47
C ALA A 8 4.48 -13.79 1.10
N SER A 9 5.21 -12.98 0.34
CA SER A 9 5.85 -13.36 -0.93
C SER A 9 6.88 -14.47 -0.72
N PHE A 10 7.70 -14.37 0.32
CA PHE A 10 8.65 -15.42 0.68
C PHE A 10 7.92 -16.74 1.01
N LEU A 11 6.88 -16.70 1.83
CA LEU A 11 6.15 -17.89 2.29
C LEU A 11 5.28 -18.53 1.20
N PHE A 12 4.56 -17.75 0.40
CA PHE A 12 3.55 -18.27 -0.53
C PHE A 12 4.04 -18.38 -1.98
N LEU A 13 4.96 -17.50 -2.41
CA LEU A 13 5.46 -17.42 -3.79
C LEU A 13 6.91 -17.91 -3.93
N ASN A 14 7.62 -18.20 -2.82
CA ASN A 14 9.05 -18.54 -2.81
C ASN A 14 9.93 -17.46 -3.51
N GLU A 15 9.48 -16.20 -3.50
CA GLU A 15 10.25 -15.09 -4.05
C GLU A 15 11.46 -14.82 -3.13
N LYS A 16 12.67 -15.04 -3.65
CA LYS A 16 13.92 -14.76 -2.91
C LYS A 16 14.30 -13.29 -3.04
N THR A 17 14.37 -12.57 -1.93
CA THR A 17 14.89 -11.19 -1.90
C THR A 17 16.37 -11.13 -1.56
N ASN A 18 17.05 -10.14 -2.11
CA ASN A 18 18.47 -9.89 -1.87
C ASN A 18 18.66 -8.98 -0.63
N SER A 19 19.78 -9.13 0.09
CA SER A 19 20.13 -8.28 1.23
C SER A 19 20.17 -6.79 0.86
N ILE A 20 20.61 -6.46 -0.37
CA ILE A 20 20.58 -5.08 -0.90
C ILE A 20 19.15 -4.52 -0.91
N GLN A 21 18.15 -5.34 -1.30
CA GLN A 21 16.76 -4.91 -1.36
C GLN A 21 16.16 -4.69 0.03
N ILE A 22 16.57 -5.50 1.01
CA ILE A 22 16.19 -5.35 2.40
C ILE A 22 16.78 -4.05 2.97
N THR A 23 18.05 -3.76 2.70
CA THR A 23 18.68 -2.50 3.13
C THR A 23 17.96 -1.28 2.53
N GLY A 24 17.67 -1.30 1.21
CA GLY A 24 16.90 -0.24 0.56
C GLY A 24 15.51 -0.05 1.19
N LEU A 25 14.84 -1.16 1.54
CA LEU A 25 13.52 -1.13 2.16
C LEU A 25 13.59 -0.53 3.57
N ILE A 26 14.59 -0.87 4.37
CA ILE A 26 14.80 -0.31 5.72
C ILE A 26 15.02 1.19 5.63
N ILE A 27 15.88 1.66 4.71
CA ILE A 27 16.13 3.09 4.49
C ILE A 27 14.82 3.79 4.14
N ALA A 28 14.07 3.27 3.16
CA ALA A 28 12.81 3.86 2.74
C ALA A 28 11.77 3.93 3.86
N LEU A 29 11.63 2.86 4.64
CA LEU A 29 10.69 2.82 5.77
C LEU A 29 11.10 3.76 6.90
N ALA A 30 12.39 3.84 7.22
CA ALA A 30 12.89 4.76 8.23
C ALA A 30 12.61 6.22 7.82
N SER A 31 12.97 6.60 6.59
CA SER A 31 12.71 7.95 6.07
C SER A 31 11.22 8.30 6.08
N LEU A 32 10.37 7.39 5.60
CA LEU A 32 8.92 7.59 5.60
C LEU A 32 8.35 7.73 7.02
N SER A 33 8.84 6.92 7.96
CA SER A 33 8.39 6.98 9.35
C SER A 33 8.73 8.33 9.99
N PHE A 34 9.95 8.84 9.77
CA PHE A 34 10.36 10.16 10.26
C PHE A 34 9.56 11.30 9.62
N ILE A 35 9.25 11.23 8.32
CA ILE A 35 8.35 12.19 7.65
C ILE A 35 6.99 12.19 8.35
N LEU A 36 6.37 11.02 8.52
CA LEU A 36 5.05 10.91 9.13
C LEU A 36 5.03 11.36 10.58
N ILE A 37 6.05 11.04 11.39
CA ILE A 37 6.15 11.51 12.78
C ILE A 37 6.28 13.02 12.85
N THR A 38 7.01 13.62 11.91
CA THR A 38 7.24 15.07 11.87
C THR A 38 5.97 15.82 11.47
N GLU A 39 5.25 15.33 10.46
CA GLU A 39 4.06 16.00 9.92
C GLU A 39 2.77 15.66 10.71
N ALA A 40 2.68 14.49 11.35
CA ALA A 40 1.49 14.07 12.11
C ALA A 40 1.44 14.61 13.56
N ARG A 41 2.34 15.53 13.94
CA ARG A 41 2.61 15.92 15.33
C ARG A 41 1.45 16.64 16.06
N GLU A 42 0.33 16.89 15.39
CA GLU A 42 -0.86 17.54 15.97
C GLU A 42 -1.90 16.58 16.59
N ARG A 43 -1.69 15.25 16.57
CA ARG A 43 -2.67 14.29 17.15
C ARG A 43 -2.00 13.26 18.08
N THR A 44 -1.94 13.59 19.37
CA THR A 44 -1.28 12.80 20.43
C THR A 44 -2.25 12.00 21.30
N GLU A 45 -3.27 11.38 20.71
CA GLU A 45 -4.07 10.35 21.41
C GLU A 45 -3.66 8.97 20.85
N SER A 46 -2.80 8.25 21.59
CA SER A 46 -2.36 6.91 21.20
C SER A 46 -3.45 5.89 21.50
N GLN A 47 -4.23 5.53 20.49
CA GLN A 47 -5.25 4.49 20.59
C GLN A 47 -4.69 3.12 20.17
N TRP A 48 -4.29 2.31 21.14
CA TRP A 48 -3.77 0.94 20.92
C TRP A 48 -4.74 0.05 20.11
N THR A 49 -6.05 0.24 20.26
CA THR A 49 -7.06 -0.46 19.46
C THR A 49 -6.89 -0.22 17.96
N GLY A 50 -6.59 1.02 17.57
CA GLY A 50 -6.30 1.37 16.18
C GLY A 50 -5.02 0.72 15.66
N VAL A 51 -3.98 0.64 16.49
CA VAL A 51 -2.71 -0.03 16.14
C VAL A 51 -2.93 -1.52 15.86
N ILE A 52 -3.70 -2.21 16.71
CA ILE A 52 -4.01 -3.63 16.53
C ILE A 52 -4.87 -3.84 15.26
N ALA A 53 -5.90 -3.02 15.06
CA ALA A 53 -6.77 -3.09 13.88
C ALA A 53 -6.02 -2.83 12.56
N LEU A 54 -5.13 -1.84 12.53
CA LEU A 54 -4.30 -1.56 11.35
C LEU A 54 -3.30 -2.69 11.09
N SER A 55 -2.72 -3.26 12.14
CA SER A 55 -1.79 -4.38 12.02
C SER A 55 -2.48 -5.63 11.45
N SER A 56 -3.68 -5.96 11.92
CA SER A 56 -4.46 -7.08 11.39
C SER A 56 -4.88 -6.84 9.93
N ALA A 57 -5.31 -5.62 9.59
CA ALA A 57 -5.65 -5.23 8.22
C ALA A 57 -4.46 -5.42 7.26
N VAL A 58 -3.25 -5.02 7.68
CA VAL A 58 -2.02 -5.18 6.87
C VAL A 58 -1.67 -6.65 6.63
N ILE A 59 -1.88 -7.53 7.62
CA ILE A 59 -1.62 -8.98 7.47
C ILE A 59 -2.62 -9.61 6.50
N ILE A 60 -3.93 -9.34 6.68
CA ILE A 60 -4.98 -9.84 5.79
C ILE A 60 -4.70 -9.39 4.35
N HIS A 61 -4.38 -8.11 4.17
CA HIS A 61 -4.07 -7.53 2.87
C HIS A 61 -2.89 -8.23 2.20
N ALA A 62 -1.78 -8.45 2.91
CA ALA A 62 -0.61 -9.13 2.39
C ALA A 62 -0.90 -10.57 1.95
N ILE A 63 -1.69 -11.31 2.74
CA ILE A 63 -2.08 -12.69 2.41
C ILE A 63 -2.95 -12.70 1.16
N VAL A 64 -4.01 -11.88 1.10
CA VAL A 64 -4.90 -11.82 -0.06
C VAL A 64 -4.10 -11.46 -1.31
N TYR A 65 -3.29 -10.40 -1.28
CA TYR A 65 -2.59 -9.91 -2.46
C TYR A 65 -1.54 -10.90 -3.01
N THR A 66 -0.82 -11.60 -2.12
CA THR A 66 0.14 -12.63 -2.55
C THR A 66 -0.55 -13.89 -3.09
N GLN A 67 -1.68 -14.29 -2.50
CA GLN A 67 -2.48 -15.41 -3.01
C GLN A 67 -3.19 -15.09 -4.32
N CYS A 68 -3.63 -13.84 -4.53
CA CYS A 68 -4.15 -13.36 -5.81
C CYS A 68 -3.11 -13.53 -6.91
N LYS A 69 -1.87 -13.09 -6.65
CA LYS A 69 -0.74 -13.27 -7.56
C LYS A 69 -0.45 -14.75 -7.84
N LYS A 70 -0.61 -15.64 -6.86
CA LYS A 70 -0.36 -17.09 -7.01
C LYS A 70 -1.45 -17.83 -7.80
N ARG A 71 -2.73 -17.56 -7.50
CA ARG A 71 -3.86 -18.41 -7.93
C ARG A 71 -4.74 -17.79 -9.00
N CYS A 72 -4.80 -16.46 -9.10
CA CYS A 72 -5.85 -15.76 -9.86
C CYS A 72 -5.40 -15.21 -11.22
N CYS A 73 -4.23 -15.59 -11.73
CA CYS A 73 -3.70 -15.09 -13.01
C CYS A 73 -4.61 -15.36 -14.23
N LYS A 74 -5.56 -16.31 -14.13
CA LYS A 74 -6.48 -16.67 -15.23
C LYS A 74 -7.86 -16.00 -15.15
N VAL A 75 -8.22 -15.40 -14.02
CA VAL A 75 -9.53 -14.73 -13.83
C VAL A 75 -9.39 -13.24 -14.15
N SER A 76 -10.42 -12.64 -14.75
CA SER A 76 -10.39 -11.19 -15.01
C SER A 76 -10.27 -10.40 -13.70
N VAL A 77 -9.45 -9.35 -13.70
CA VAL A 77 -9.26 -8.49 -12.52
C VAL A 77 -10.57 -7.82 -12.10
N ILE A 78 -11.45 -7.55 -13.07
CA ILE A 78 -12.79 -7.00 -12.84
C ILE A 78 -13.64 -7.99 -12.06
N SER A 79 -13.76 -9.24 -12.52
CA SER A 79 -14.60 -10.25 -11.84
C SER A 79 -14.10 -10.55 -10.43
N PHE A 80 -12.78 -10.63 -10.25
CA PHE A 80 -12.17 -10.93 -8.96
C PHE A 80 -12.30 -9.78 -7.94
N ASN A 81 -12.38 -8.51 -8.37
CA ASN A 81 -12.59 -7.39 -7.45
C ASN A 81 -14.05 -6.99 -7.31
N ALA A 82 -14.86 -7.04 -8.37
CA ALA A 82 -16.23 -6.54 -8.36
C ALA A 82 -17.12 -7.27 -7.34
N LEU A 83 -17.14 -8.61 -7.36
CA LEU A 83 -18.00 -9.37 -6.47
C LEU A 83 -17.55 -9.26 -5.00
N PRO A 84 -16.25 -9.45 -4.65
CA PRO A 84 -15.81 -9.24 -3.27
C PRO A 84 -16.00 -7.81 -2.77
N CYS A 85 -15.77 -6.78 -3.62
CA CYS A 85 -16.03 -5.40 -3.24
C CYS A 85 -17.52 -5.12 -3.02
N PHE A 86 -18.42 -5.72 -3.81
CA PHE A 86 -19.85 -5.59 -3.60
C PHE A 86 -20.28 -6.22 -2.26
N ILE A 87 -19.84 -7.46 -1.99
CA ILE A 87 -20.12 -8.13 -0.71
C ILE A 87 -19.54 -7.33 0.46
N ALA A 88 -18.30 -6.88 0.34
CA ALA A 88 -17.66 -6.05 1.35
C ALA A 88 -18.43 -4.73 1.57
N GLY A 89 -18.88 -4.06 0.51
CA GLY A 89 -19.68 -2.85 0.59
C GLY A 89 -20.99 -3.07 1.35
N VAL A 90 -21.72 -4.13 1.04
CA VAL A 90 -22.97 -4.50 1.75
C VAL A 90 -22.70 -4.75 3.25
N ILE A 91 -21.67 -5.54 3.56
CA ILE A 91 -21.31 -5.86 4.95
C ILE A 91 -20.88 -4.58 5.69
N LEU A 92 -20.01 -3.76 5.10
CA LEU A 92 -19.53 -2.53 5.73
C LEU A 92 -20.64 -1.51 5.94
N SER A 93 -21.58 -1.38 4.99
CA SER A 93 -22.76 -0.53 5.15
C SER A 93 -23.67 -1.00 6.28
N LEU A 94 -23.87 -2.32 6.42
CA LEU A 94 -24.67 -2.88 7.51
C LEU A 94 -23.99 -2.64 8.87
N VAL A 95 -22.69 -2.94 8.96
CA VAL A 95 -21.89 -2.70 10.18
C VAL A 95 -21.88 -1.20 10.51
N GLY A 96 -21.60 -0.34 9.55
CA GLY A 96 -21.63 1.12 9.74
C GLY A 96 -23.00 1.63 10.20
N SER A 97 -24.10 1.09 9.65
CA SER A 97 -25.45 1.46 10.10
C SER A 97 -25.70 1.13 11.57
N ILE A 98 -25.19 0.00 12.06
CA ILE A 98 -25.36 -0.45 13.45
C ILE A 98 -24.44 0.33 14.40
N PHE A 99 -23.18 0.53 14.04
CA PHE A 99 -22.16 1.09 14.93
C PHE A 99 -22.05 2.63 14.85
N GLU A 100 -22.15 3.22 13.65
CA GLU A 100 -21.96 4.66 13.44
C GLU A 100 -23.27 5.46 13.49
N ARG A 101 -24.43 4.79 13.42
CA ARG A 101 -25.78 5.41 13.47
C ARG A 101 -25.89 6.67 12.58
N PRO A 102 -25.72 6.53 11.25
CA PRO A 102 -25.59 7.66 10.35
C PRO A 102 -26.85 8.53 10.35
N GLN A 103 -26.68 9.84 10.51
CA GLN A 103 -27.74 10.82 10.31
C GLN A 103 -27.89 11.10 8.81
N LEU A 104 -28.91 10.51 8.18
CA LEU A 104 -29.15 10.68 6.73
C LEU A 104 -29.37 12.13 6.32
N SER A 105 -29.87 12.98 7.22
CA SER A 105 -30.04 14.41 6.99
C SER A 105 -28.72 15.20 6.92
N ALA A 106 -27.63 14.65 7.45
CA ALA A 106 -26.30 15.26 7.41
C ALA A 106 -25.50 14.88 6.14
N LEU A 107 -26.03 13.97 5.30
CA LEU A 107 -25.41 13.59 4.04
C LEU A 107 -25.53 14.75 3.04
N SER A 108 -24.42 15.46 2.85
CA SER A 108 -24.33 16.49 1.82
C SER A 108 -24.13 15.88 0.43
N LEU A 109 -24.60 16.59 -0.61
CA LEU A 109 -24.32 16.24 -1.99
C LEU A 109 -22.81 16.18 -2.27
N HIS A 110 -22.04 17.11 -1.69
CA HIS A 110 -20.58 17.14 -1.82
C HIS A 110 -19.92 15.88 -1.28
N SER A 111 -20.29 15.43 -0.08
CA SER A 111 -19.76 14.20 0.52
C SER A 111 -20.12 12.97 -0.33
N THR A 112 -21.36 12.91 -0.83
CA THR A 112 -21.84 11.81 -1.67
C THR A 112 -21.06 11.73 -2.99
N LEU A 113 -20.86 12.87 -3.66
CA LEU A 113 -20.08 12.94 -4.90
C LEU A 113 -18.60 12.62 -4.66
N ALA A 114 -18.02 13.07 -3.56
CA ALA A 114 -16.63 12.74 -3.19
C ALA A 114 -16.45 11.23 -2.96
N THR A 115 -17.38 10.58 -2.24
CA THR A 115 -17.37 9.13 -2.05
C THR A 115 -17.55 8.37 -3.36
N MET A 116 -18.44 8.85 -4.24
CA MET A 116 -18.66 8.25 -5.56
C MET A 116 -17.40 8.37 -6.44
N TYR A 117 -16.74 9.53 -6.45
CA TYR A 117 -15.46 9.73 -7.13
C TYR A 117 -14.38 8.77 -6.59
N LEU A 118 -14.25 8.67 -5.26
CA LEU A 118 -13.27 7.80 -4.62
C LEU A 118 -13.52 6.32 -4.95
N GLY A 119 -14.78 5.88 -4.97
CA GLY A 119 -15.14 4.50 -5.31
C GLY A 119 -14.94 4.17 -6.79
N CYS A 120 -15.54 4.97 -7.68
CA CYS A 120 -15.53 4.70 -9.12
C CYS A 120 -14.18 4.95 -9.78
N PHE A 121 -13.54 6.08 -9.47
CA PHE A 121 -12.26 6.42 -10.10
C PHE A 121 -11.09 5.87 -9.30
N ALA A 122 -10.87 6.34 -8.07
CA ALA A 122 -9.68 5.95 -7.32
C ALA A 122 -9.66 4.44 -6.98
N GLY A 123 -10.80 3.88 -6.60
CA GLY A 123 -10.96 2.46 -6.29
C GLY A 123 -10.76 1.55 -7.50
N VAL A 124 -11.65 1.64 -8.49
CA VAL A 124 -11.62 0.75 -9.67
C VAL A 124 -10.35 0.95 -10.50
N PHE A 125 -9.96 2.19 -10.80
CA PHE A 125 -8.75 2.42 -11.59
C PHE A 125 -7.49 2.03 -10.83
N GLY A 126 -7.40 2.38 -9.54
CA GLY A 126 -6.26 2.05 -8.70
C GLY A 126 -6.02 0.54 -8.61
N ILE A 127 -7.08 -0.24 -8.38
CA ILE A 127 -6.95 -1.70 -8.26
C ILE A 127 -6.58 -2.36 -9.60
N LEU A 128 -7.15 -1.87 -10.71
CA LEU A 128 -6.80 -2.35 -12.05
C LEU A 128 -5.33 -2.05 -12.40
N CYS A 129 -4.87 -0.82 -12.15
CA CYS A 129 -3.48 -0.44 -12.33
C CYS A 129 -2.53 -1.27 -11.47
N TYR A 130 -2.88 -1.47 -10.20
CA TYR A 130 -2.06 -2.24 -9.27
C TYR A 130 -1.92 -3.71 -9.71
N PHE A 131 -3.02 -4.38 -10.08
CA PHE A 131 -2.94 -5.76 -10.57
C PHE A 131 -2.28 -5.85 -11.95
N SER A 132 -2.43 -4.83 -12.80
CA SER A 132 -1.68 -4.73 -14.06
C SER A 132 -0.17 -4.63 -13.81
N LEU A 133 0.25 -3.85 -12.81
CA LEU A 133 1.64 -3.77 -12.36
C LEU A 133 2.12 -5.12 -11.81
N GLN A 134 1.31 -5.79 -10.98
CA GLN A 134 1.63 -7.13 -10.49
C GLN A 134 1.78 -8.15 -11.62
N LYS A 135 1.19 -7.99 -12.81
CA LYS A 135 1.47 -8.90 -13.94
C LYS A 135 2.89 -8.77 -14.49
N ARG A 136 3.53 -7.60 -14.31
CA ARG A 136 4.85 -7.26 -14.87
C ARG A 136 5.97 -7.22 -13.82
N ALA A 137 5.63 -7.06 -12.54
CA ALA A 137 6.56 -6.99 -11.41
C ALA A 137 6.28 -8.10 -10.38
N SER A 138 7.23 -8.36 -9.48
CA SER A 138 6.98 -9.21 -8.31
C SER A 138 5.96 -8.58 -7.36
N ALA A 139 5.28 -9.38 -6.54
CA ALA A 139 4.33 -8.84 -5.57
C ALA A 139 5.01 -7.88 -4.59
N PHE A 140 6.26 -8.18 -4.19
CA PHE A 140 7.08 -7.31 -3.38
C PHE A 140 7.39 -5.97 -4.08
N GLN A 141 7.87 -5.97 -5.33
CA GLN A 141 8.16 -4.74 -6.07
C GLN A 141 6.92 -3.87 -6.28
N ALA A 142 5.79 -4.48 -6.64
CA ALA A 142 4.53 -3.76 -6.80
C ALA A 142 4.08 -3.10 -5.49
N SER A 143 4.39 -3.69 -4.33
CA SER A 143 4.06 -3.12 -3.03
C SER A 143 4.81 -1.83 -2.68
N LEU A 144 5.93 -1.54 -3.34
CA LEU A 144 6.72 -0.32 -3.08
C LEU A 144 5.96 0.96 -3.44
N VAL A 145 4.98 0.88 -4.35
CA VAL A 145 4.06 1.99 -4.66
C VAL A 145 3.37 2.52 -3.38
N PHE A 146 3.09 1.65 -2.41
CA PHE A 146 2.47 2.07 -1.15
C PHE A 146 3.37 2.95 -0.27
N LEU A 147 4.68 3.03 -0.54
CA LEU A 147 5.58 3.97 0.15
C LEU A 147 5.43 5.40 -0.37
N ILE A 148 4.88 5.58 -1.58
CA ILE A 148 4.69 6.88 -2.21
C ILE A 148 3.36 7.52 -1.77
N PHE A 149 2.34 6.71 -1.47
CA PHE A 149 1.01 7.21 -1.10
C PHE A 149 1.00 8.20 0.07
N PRO A 150 1.72 7.95 1.18
CA PRO A 150 1.71 8.91 2.28
C PRO A 150 2.42 10.22 1.93
N LEU A 151 3.38 10.20 1.00
CA LEU A 151 4.02 11.42 0.51
C LEU A 151 3.02 12.28 -0.30
N ILE A 152 2.25 11.65 -1.18
CA ILE A 152 1.18 12.34 -1.93
C ILE A 152 0.14 12.92 -0.95
N ALA A 153 -0.23 12.17 0.09
CA ALA A 153 -1.19 12.63 1.09
C ALA A 153 -0.69 13.88 1.83
N VAL A 154 0.55 13.88 2.32
CA VAL A 154 1.16 15.04 3.00
C VAL A 154 1.29 16.23 2.05
N SER A 155 1.71 16.02 0.80
CA SER A 155 1.80 17.10 -0.19
C SER A 155 0.44 17.71 -0.52
N LEU A 156 -0.60 16.88 -0.64
CA LEU A 156 -1.94 17.35 -0.92
C LEU A 156 -2.56 18.08 0.29
N GLU A 157 -2.31 17.59 1.52
CA GLU A 157 -2.70 18.27 2.75
C GLU A 157 -2.07 19.67 2.83
N SER A 158 -0.76 19.77 2.56
CA SER A 158 -0.05 21.05 2.49
C SER A 158 -0.67 22.00 1.45
N TYR A 159 -0.96 21.50 0.25
CA TYR A 159 -1.54 22.29 -0.83
C TYR A 159 -2.97 22.77 -0.52
N ILE A 160 -3.82 21.91 0.04
CA ILE A 160 -5.23 22.22 0.31
C ILE A 160 -5.37 23.13 1.54
N TYR A 161 -4.65 22.83 2.63
CA TYR A 161 -4.80 23.54 3.90
C TYR A 161 -3.79 24.68 4.08
N GLY A 162 -2.90 24.91 3.10
CA GLY A 162 -1.86 25.94 3.17
C GLY A 162 -0.80 25.70 4.25
N LYS A 163 -0.70 24.48 4.78
CA LYS A 163 0.31 24.11 5.79
C LYS A 163 1.68 23.98 5.14
N THR A 164 2.71 24.55 5.75
CA THR A 164 4.09 24.38 5.29
C THR A 164 4.65 23.03 5.74
N ILE A 165 5.13 22.23 4.79
CA ILE A 165 5.86 20.99 5.08
C ILE A 165 7.19 21.33 5.75
N SER A 166 7.58 20.59 6.78
CA SER A 166 8.86 20.77 7.45
C SER A 166 10.04 20.57 6.48
N THR A 167 11.04 21.45 6.55
CA THR A 167 12.29 21.31 5.78
C THR A 167 12.97 19.96 6.03
N TYR A 168 12.85 19.42 7.24
CA TYR A 168 13.35 18.08 7.57
C TYR A 168 12.62 16.98 6.78
N SER A 169 11.29 17.08 6.66
CA SER A 169 10.48 16.15 5.89
C SER A 169 10.82 16.20 4.39
N ILE A 170 11.09 17.40 3.86
CA ILE A 170 11.55 17.58 2.47
C ILE A 170 12.92 16.92 2.27
N LEU A 171 13.86 17.10 3.19
CA LEU A 171 15.18 16.48 3.11
C LEU A 171 15.09 14.94 3.13
N LEU A 172 14.17 14.39 3.92
CA LEU A 172 13.95 12.94 4.05
C LEU A 172 13.35 12.29 2.79
N ILE A 173 12.84 13.06 1.84
CA ILE A 173 12.42 12.53 0.53
C ILE A 173 13.62 11.94 -0.23
N ILE A 174 14.81 12.52 -0.08
CA ILE A 174 16.03 12.05 -0.76
C ILE A 174 16.38 10.61 -0.33
N PRO A 175 16.60 10.30 0.96
CA PRO A 175 16.87 8.92 1.38
C PRO A 175 15.67 8.00 1.14
N LEU A 176 14.43 8.48 1.19
CA LEU A 176 13.25 7.69 0.81
C LEU A 176 13.33 7.18 -0.63
N VAL A 177 13.57 8.09 -1.59
CA VAL A 177 13.67 7.75 -3.02
C VAL A 177 14.88 6.86 -3.27
N ILE A 178 16.03 7.17 -2.67
CA ILE A 178 17.23 6.32 -2.77
C ILE A 178 16.94 4.91 -2.26
N GLY A 179 16.27 4.77 -1.10
CA GLY A 179 15.88 3.47 -0.55
C GLY A 179 14.99 2.67 -1.50
N ILE A 180 13.97 3.31 -2.09
CA ILE A 180 13.08 2.69 -3.08
C ILE A 180 13.87 2.23 -4.32
N LEU A 181 14.76 3.09 -4.86
CA LEU A 181 15.58 2.76 -6.03
C LEU A 181 16.51 1.57 -5.75
N ILE A 182 17.16 1.53 -4.58
CA ILE A 182 18.00 0.41 -4.16
C ILE A 182 17.18 -0.89 -4.10
N THR A 183 15.95 -0.84 -3.59
CA THR A 183 15.06 -2.02 -3.53
C THR A 183 14.62 -2.51 -4.92
N LEU A 184 14.54 -1.61 -5.91
CA LEU A 184 14.20 -1.96 -7.28
C LEU A 184 15.35 -2.59 -8.08
N ILE A 185 16.60 -2.52 -7.59
CA ILE A 185 17.75 -3.09 -8.29
C ILE A 185 17.51 -4.59 -8.56
N PRO A 186 17.51 -5.02 -9.84
CA PRO A 186 17.26 -6.41 -10.19
C PRO A 186 18.34 -7.32 -9.60
N LYS A 187 17.92 -8.49 -9.15
CA LYS A 187 18.84 -9.51 -8.66
C LYS A 187 19.80 -9.88 -9.80
N LYS A 188 21.11 -9.74 -9.58
CA LYS A 188 22.11 -10.38 -10.45
C LYS A 188 21.83 -11.89 -10.41
N THR A 189 21.35 -12.44 -11.50
CA THR A 189 21.41 -13.88 -11.75
C THR A 189 22.89 -14.25 -11.74
N VAL A 190 23.32 -14.93 -10.68
CA VAL A 190 24.58 -15.67 -10.73
C VAL A 190 24.33 -16.75 -11.77
N VAL A 191 24.73 -16.49 -13.02
CA VAL A 191 24.79 -17.52 -14.05
C VAL A 191 25.78 -18.54 -13.53
N ASP A 192 25.29 -19.77 -13.30
CA ASP A 192 26.10 -20.92 -12.93
C ASP A 192 27.28 -21.06 -13.90
N LYS A 193 28.48 -20.70 -13.42
CA LYS A 193 29.75 -20.99 -14.10
C LYS A 193 30.13 -22.48 -14.06
N ASN A 194 29.25 -23.37 -13.59
CA ASN A 194 29.53 -24.79 -13.39
C ASN A 194 29.04 -25.73 -14.50
N LYS A 195 28.64 -25.22 -15.67
CA LYS A 195 28.20 -26.06 -16.82
C LYS A 195 29.09 -26.05 -18.05
N MET A 196 30.36 -25.63 -17.92
CA MET A 196 31.31 -25.64 -19.06
C MET A 196 32.53 -26.56 -18.87
N ASN A 197 32.53 -27.40 -17.82
CA ASN A 197 33.59 -28.40 -17.56
C ASN A 197 32.99 -29.80 -17.26
N SER A 198 32.14 -30.34 -18.13
CA SER A 198 31.89 -31.79 -18.17
C SER A 198 31.77 -32.29 -19.60
#